data_AF-A0A2E4Y954-F1
#
_entry.id   AF-A0A2E4Y954-F1
#
_cell.length_a   1.000
_cell.length_b   1.000
_cell.length_c   1.000
_cell.angle_alpha   90.00
_cell.angle_beta   90.00
_cell.angle_gamma   90.00
#
_symmetry.space_group_name_H-M   'P 1'
#
loop_
_entity.id
_entity.type
_entity.pdbx_description
1 polymer ?
#
loop_
_entity_poly.entity_id
_entity_poly.type
_entity_poly.pdbx_seq_one_letter_code
_entity_poly.pdbx_strand_id
1 'polypeptide(L)'
;MDSRQASSLSINSMPSCGEFCVFPTRQWFHKLLKATLLLLTLLLASCVKETDSVSLPLDPGPDTLATDSFVMRNPEIREDLLKQLDIHRIEYWVNVDGSIGFFVRDTSEVDRLANEAIGVYISLQ
;
A
#
# COMPACT_ATOMS: atom_id res chain seq x y z
N MET A 1 -19.04 40.46 48.38
CA MET A 1 -20.30 40.72 49.12
C MET A 1 -21.16 41.50 48.13
N ASP A 2 -22.22 41.05 47.48
CA ASP A 2 -23.13 39.88 47.47
C ASP A 2 -23.43 39.64 45.96
N SER A 3 -23.42 38.45 45.37
CA SER A 3 -24.28 37.26 45.56
C SER A 3 -25.74 37.41 45.13
N ARG A 4 -26.15 36.45 44.27
CA ARG A 4 -27.52 35.98 43.89
C ARG A 4 -28.23 36.77 42.78
N GLN A 5 -28.97 36.19 41.84
CA GLN A 5 -29.25 34.83 41.31
C GLN A 5 -30.14 35.10 40.07
N ALA A 6 -29.79 34.64 38.88
CA ALA A 6 -30.24 33.38 38.28
C ALA A 6 -31.78 33.20 38.20
N SER A 7 -32.30 33.22 36.97
CA SER A 7 -33.43 32.43 36.41
C SER A 7 -33.71 32.96 35.00
N SER A 8 -34.03 32.23 33.94
CA SER A 8 -34.26 30.79 33.70
C SER A 8 -34.82 30.64 32.27
N LEU A 9 -34.64 29.46 31.67
CA LEU A 9 -35.39 28.86 30.54
C LEU A 9 -35.20 29.51 29.15
N SER A 10 -34.53 28.84 28.20
CA SER A 10 -35.00 27.67 27.41
C SER A 10 -36.11 28.04 26.42
N ILE A 11 -35.88 27.79 25.13
CA ILE A 11 -36.66 26.87 24.27
C ILE A 11 -36.25 27.09 22.79
N ASN A 12 -35.93 25.98 22.15
CA ASN A 12 -35.73 25.79 20.71
C ASN A 12 -36.89 26.33 19.87
N SER A 13 -36.62 26.87 18.67
CA SER A 13 -37.39 26.51 17.46
C SER A 13 -36.89 27.27 16.22
N MET A 14 -36.57 26.49 15.18
CA MET A 14 -36.57 26.92 13.79
C MET A 14 -37.96 27.44 13.39
N PRO A 15 -38.01 28.31 12.39
CA PRO A 15 -38.73 27.96 11.15
C PRO A 15 -37.76 28.11 9.97
N SER A 16 -37.52 27.03 9.21
CA SER A 16 -38.31 26.59 8.04
C SER A 16 -38.08 27.46 6.80
N CYS A 17 -37.55 26.80 5.78
CA CYS A 17 -37.16 27.27 4.46
C CYS A 17 -38.25 28.06 3.70
N GLY A 18 -37.80 28.96 2.82
CA GLY A 18 -38.60 29.55 1.76
C GLY A 18 -37.72 30.15 0.66
N GLU A 19 -37.42 29.32 -0.34
CA GLU A 19 -37.23 29.69 -1.76
C GLU A 19 -36.07 30.63 -2.15
N PHE A 20 -35.00 30.05 -2.69
CA PHE A 20 -34.56 30.15 -4.10
C PHE A 20 -33.11 29.65 -4.24
N CYS A 21 -32.95 28.33 -4.26
CA CYS A 21 -31.76 27.68 -4.85
C CYS A 21 -32.14 27.24 -6.27
N VAL A 22 -31.69 27.99 -7.30
CA VAL A 22 -31.74 27.51 -8.69
C VAL A 22 -30.30 27.27 -9.16
N PHE A 23 -29.86 26.01 -9.00
CA PHE A 23 -28.66 25.46 -9.63
C PHE A 23 -28.93 25.16 -11.11
N PRO A 24 -28.01 25.47 -12.04
CA PRO A 24 -28.08 24.95 -13.40
C PRO A 24 -26.98 23.89 -13.63
N THR A 25 -27.11 22.68 -13.09
CA THR A 25 -26.07 21.63 -13.27
C THR A 25 -26.63 20.21 -13.27
N ARG A 26 -27.41 19.83 -14.31
CA ARG A 26 -27.85 18.41 -14.46
C ARG A 26 -27.59 17.78 -15.83
N GLN A 27 -27.42 18.54 -16.91
CA GLN A 27 -27.28 17.96 -18.25
C GLN A 27 -25.84 17.62 -18.67
N TRP A 28 -24.83 18.33 -18.14
CA TRP A 28 -23.42 18.13 -18.52
C TRP A 28 -22.82 16.84 -17.97
N PHE A 29 -23.15 16.50 -16.72
CA PHE A 29 -22.62 15.31 -16.05
C PHE A 29 -23.02 13.99 -16.74
N HIS A 30 -24.22 13.93 -17.32
CA HIS A 30 -24.68 12.73 -18.04
C HIS A 30 -23.93 12.48 -19.36
N LYS A 31 -23.45 13.53 -20.05
CA LYS A 31 -22.68 13.37 -21.29
C LYS A 31 -21.25 12.90 -21.00
N LEU A 32 -20.62 13.47 -19.97
CA LEU A 32 -19.29 13.06 -19.50
C LEU A 32 -19.27 11.63 -18.97
N LEU A 33 -20.27 11.23 -18.18
CA LEU A 33 -20.38 9.88 -17.61
C LEU A 33 -20.65 8.79 -18.67
N LYS A 34 -21.42 9.10 -19.71
CA LYS A 34 -21.66 8.16 -20.83
C LYS A 34 -20.43 8.00 -21.71
N ALA A 35 -19.67 9.07 -21.94
CA ALA A 35 -18.44 9.02 -22.71
C ALA A 35 -17.36 8.18 -22.02
N THR A 36 -17.22 8.29 -20.69
CA THR A 36 -16.27 7.47 -19.93
C THR A 36 -16.69 5.99 -19.85
N LEU A 37 -17.99 5.69 -19.76
CA LEU A 37 -18.48 4.31 -19.77
C LEU A 37 -18.19 3.60 -21.10
N LEU A 38 -18.36 4.30 -22.24
CA LEU A 38 -18.08 3.75 -23.57
C LEU A 38 -16.59 3.50 -23.81
N LEU A 39 -15.72 4.36 -23.28
CA LEU A 39 -14.26 4.17 -23.35
C LEU A 39 -13.82 2.92 -22.57
N LEU A 40 -14.42 2.69 -21.40
CA LEU A 40 -14.12 1.55 -20.54
C LEU A 40 -14.55 0.21 -21.18
N THR A 41 -15.66 0.20 -21.93
CA THR A 41 -16.12 -0.99 -22.65
C THR A 41 -15.23 -1.36 -23.85
N LEU A 42 -14.56 -0.40 -24.50
CA LEU A 42 -13.62 -0.71 -25.59
C LEU A 42 -12.33 -1.40 -25.10
N LEU A 43 -11.85 -1.04 -23.91
CA LEU A 43 -10.64 -1.61 -23.32
C LEU A 43 -10.80 -3.09 -22.94
N LEU A 44 -12.01 -3.57 -22.70
CA LEU A 44 -12.29 -4.95 -22.28
C LEU A 44 -12.46 -5.94 -23.45
N ALA A 45 -12.45 -5.48 -24.71
CA ALA A 45 -12.75 -6.30 -25.88
C ALA A 45 -11.51 -6.87 -26.62
N SER A 46 -10.28 -6.53 -26.23
CA SER A 46 -9.07 -7.07 -26.87
C SER A 46 -8.52 -8.29 -26.11
N CYS A 47 -9.30 -9.35 -26.02
CA CYS A 47 -8.79 -10.68 -25.69
C CYS A 47 -9.33 -11.69 -26.71
N VAL A 48 -8.80 -11.61 -27.94
CA VAL A 48 -8.94 -12.69 -28.91
C VAL A 48 -7.82 -13.68 -28.64
N LYS A 49 -8.19 -14.88 -28.22
CA LYS A 49 -7.28 -16.03 -28.14
C LYS A 49 -7.21 -16.64 -29.52
N GLU A 50 -6.01 -16.69 -30.09
CA GLU A 50 -5.72 -17.65 -31.16
C GLU A 50 -4.38 -18.34 -30.92
N THR A 51 -4.42 -19.63 -31.22
CA THR A 51 -3.56 -20.74 -30.87
C THR A 51 -2.27 -20.76 -31.68
N ASP A 52 -1.13 -21.09 -31.06
CA ASP A 52 -0.26 -22.17 -31.52
C ASP A 52 0.79 -22.51 -30.45
N SER A 53 0.62 -23.68 -29.85
CA SER A 53 1.54 -24.29 -28.90
C SER A 53 2.75 -24.84 -29.64
N VAL A 54 3.75 -24.00 -29.87
CA VAL A 54 5.13 -24.46 -30.08
C VAL A 54 5.78 -24.57 -28.70
N SER A 55 5.77 -25.78 -28.14
CA SER A 55 6.53 -26.12 -26.94
C SER A 55 8.02 -26.21 -27.30
N LEU A 56 8.66 -25.04 -27.39
CA LEU A 56 10.09 -24.91 -27.09
C LEU A 56 10.27 -25.18 -25.59
N PRO A 57 11.37 -25.84 -25.15
CA PRO A 57 11.74 -25.79 -23.75
C PRO A 57 11.98 -24.32 -23.41
N LEU A 58 11.02 -23.69 -22.72
CA LEU A 58 11.31 -22.50 -21.94
C LEU A 58 12.30 -23.00 -20.89
N ASP A 59 13.57 -22.78 -21.13
CA ASP A 59 14.52 -22.57 -20.05
C ASP A 59 13.96 -21.36 -19.29
N PRO A 60 13.35 -21.53 -18.09
CA PRO A 60 12.94 -20.39 -17.32
C PRO A 60 14.26 -19.75 -16.90
N GLY A 61 14.68 -18.74 -17.65
CA GLY A 61 15.77 -17.86 -17.25
C GLY A 61 15.57 -17.47 -15.77
N PRO A 62 16.66 -17.13 -15.06
CA PRO A 62 16.67 -16.99 -13.60
C PRO A 62 15.41 -16.27 -13.15
N ASP A 63 14.59 -16.93 -12.32
CA ASP A 63 13.31 -16.41 -11.88
C ASP A 63 13.55 -15.11 -11.12
N THR A 64 13.43 -13.99 -11.84
CA THR A 64 13.69 -12.64 -11.32
C THR A 64 12.72 -12.24 -10.21
N LEU A 65 11.64 -13.02 -10.03
CA LEU A 65 10.61 -12.85 -9.01
C LEU A 65 10.70 -13.92 -7.93
N ALA A 66 11.70 -14.80 -7.95
CA ALA A 66 11.93 -15.73 -6.85
C ALA A 66 12.19 -14.93 -5.57
N THR A 67 11.48 -15.29 -4.51
CA THR A 67 11.56 -14.64 -3.20
C THR A 67 12.04 -15.62 -2.15
N ASP A 68 12.78 -15.12 -1.17
CA ASP A 68 13.21 -15.86 0.01
C ASP A 68 12.89 -15.05 1.28
N SER A 69 12.96 -15.69 2.45
CA SER A 69 12.65 -15.04 3.72
C SER A 69 13.36 -15.68 4.91
N PHE A 70 13.65 -14.87 5.93
CA PHE A 70 14.21 -15.35 7.19
C PHE A 70 13.60 -14.63 8.40
N VAL A 71 13.75 -15.23 9.59
CA VAL A 71 13.27 -14.68 10.85
C VAL A 71 14.43 -14.21 11.70
N MET A 72 14.41 -12.92 12.10
CA MET A 72 15.34 -12.35 13.07
C MET A 72 14.66 -12.19 14.43
N ARG A 73 15.06 -12.99 15.42
CA ARG A 73 14.43 -13.03 16.75
C ARG A 73 14.81 -11.85 17.64
N ASN A 74 16.03 -11.33 17.51
CA ASN A 74 16.46 -10.18 18.28
C ASN A 74 15.91 -8.90 17.63
N PRO A 75 15.02 -8.14 18.30
CA PRO A 75 14.40 -6.95 17.71
C PRO A 75 15.41 -5.85 17.40
N GLU A 76 16.47 -5.70 18.18
CA GLU A 76 17.48 -4.65 17.96
C GLU A 76 18.30 -4.94 16.69
N ILE A 77 18.76 -6.19 16.53
CA ILE A 77 19.47 -6.64 15.31
C ILE A 77 18.55 -6.54 14.10
N ARG A 78 17.27 -6.89 14.28
CA ARG A 78 16.27 -6.79 13.21
C ARG A 78 16.13 -5.36 12.72
N GLU A 79 15.94 -4.40 13.62
CA GLU A 79 15.80 -2.99 13.26
C GLU A 79 17.06 -2.42 12.60
N ASP A 80 18.25 -2.82 13.05
CA ASP A 80 19.50 -2.40 12.43
C ASP A 80 19.64 -2.95 11.01
N LEU A 81 19.34 -4.24 10.82
CA LEU A 81 19.36 -4.87 9.51
C LEU A 81 18.38 -4.20 8.54
N LEU A 82 17.15 -3.88 8.98
CA LEU A 82 16.18 -3.18 8.12
C LEU A 82 16.70 -1.81 7.65
N LYS A 83 17.38 -1.05 8.53
CA LYS A 83 18.02 0.21 8.15
C LYS A 83 19.13 0.01 7.14
N GLN A 84 19.92 -1.05 7.29
CA GLN A 84 20.97 -1.37 6.33
C GLN A 84 20.37 -1.74 4.96
N LEU A 85 19.30 -2.54 4.93
CA LEU A 85 18.58 -2.85 3.68
C LEU A 85 18.07 -1.56 3.01
N ASP A 86 17.51 -0.61 3.77
CA ASP A 86 17.07 0.69 3.26
C ASP A 86 18.24 1.52 2.69
N ILE A 87 19.36 1.60 3.42
CA ILE A 87 20.57 2.33 3.00
C ILE A 87 21.12 1.77 1.69
N HIS A 88 21.15 0.44 1.57
CA HIS A 88 21.62 -0.27 0.38
C HIS A 88 20.56 -0.39 -0.72
N ARG A 89 19.35 0.15 -0.49
CA ARG A 89 18.21 0.12 -1.42
C ARG A 89 17.83 -1.29 -1.86
N ILE A 90 17.93 -2.24 -0.95
CA ILE A 90 17.47 -3.61 -1.17
C ILE A 90 15.97 -3.64 -0.87
N GLU A 91 15.20 -4.16 -1.82
CA GLU A 91 13.76 -4.29 -1.66
C GLU A 91 13.44 -5.42 -0.68
N TYR A 92 12.71 -5.10 0.38
CA TYR A 92 12.25 -6.05 1.38
C TYR A 92 10.81 -5.78 1.79
N TRP A 93 10.18 -6.78 2.38
CA TRP A 93 8.88 -6.65 3.03
C TRP A 93 8.85 -7.48 4.32
N VAL A 94 7.93 -7.14 5.21
CA VAL A 94 7.70 -7.90 6.44
C VAL A 94 6.44 -8.73 6.26
N ASN A 95 6.59 -10.05 6.39
CA ASN A 95 5.48 -10.99 6.31
C ASN A 95 4.65 -10.98 7.61
N VAL A 96 3.46 -11.59 7.55
CA VAL A 96 2.52 -11.65 8.68
C VAL A 96 3.11 -12.40 9.89
N ASP A 97 4.00 -13.37 9.65
CA ASP A 97 4.71 -14.12 10.68
C ASP A 97 5.91 -13.37 11.28
N GLY A 98 6.18 -12.16 10.80
CA GLY A 98 7.32 -11.33 11.23
C GLY A 98 8.63 -11.69 10.54
N SER A 99 8.65 -12.62 9.59
CA SER A 99 9.82 -12.85 8.73
C SER A 99 10.04 -11.67 7.79
N ILE A 100 11.30 -11.47 7.39
CA ILE A 100 11.71 -10.47 6.40
C ILE A 100 11.83 -11.20 5.07
N GLY A 101 11.01 -10.83 4.10
CA GLY A 101 11.06 -11.33 2.73
C GLY A 101 11.87 -10.40 1.83
N PHE A 102 12.55 -10.98 0.84
CA PHE A 102 13.39 -10.30 -0.14
C PHE A 102 13.48 -11.11 -1.44
N PHE A 103 14.03 -10.53 -2.51
CA PHE A 103 14.24 -11.26 -3.76
C PHE A 103 15.51 -12.12 -3.72
N VAL A 104 15.45 -13.34 -4.26
CA VAL A 104 16.60 -14.28 -4.30
C VAL A 104 17.81 -13.69 -5.04
N ARG A 105 17.60 -12.77 -5.98
CA ARG A 105 18.70 -12.06 -6.65
C ARG A 105 19.58 -11.26 -5.68
N ASP A 106 19.04 -10.87 -4.53
CA ASP A 106 19.69 -10.03 -3.52
C ASP A 106 20.23 -10.86 -2.32
N THR A 107 20.11 -12.20 -2.34
CA THR A 107 20.52 -13.09 -1.23
C THR A 107 21.95 -12.82 -0.74
N SER A 108 22.91 -12.67 -1.65
CA SER A 108 24.31 -12.46 -1.26
C SER A 108 24.52 -11.15 -0.50
N GLU A 109 23.80 -10.09 -0.84
CA GLU A 109 23.91 -8.81 -0.13
C GLU A 109 23.14 -8.84 1.19
N VAL A 110 21.95 -9.45 1.19
CA VAL A 110 21.16 -9.64 2.43
C VAL A 110 21.97 -10.44 3.46
N ASP A 111 22.62 -11.53 3.05
CA ASP A 111 23.46 -12.35 3.93
C ASP A 111 24.66 -11.57 4.48
N ARG A 112 25.31 -10.78 3.64
CA ARG A 112 26.44 -9.93 4.06
C ARG A 112 26.01 -8.93 5.12
N LEU A 113 24.91 -8.22 4.89
CA LEU A 113 24.36 -7.22 5.81
C LEU A 113 23.82 -7.86 7.09
N ALA A 114 23.17 -9.02 7.00
CA ALA A 114 22.71 -9.77 8.16
C ALA A 114 23.89 -10.18 9.05
N ASN A 115 24.98 -10.67 8.45
CA ASN A 115 26.20 -11.01 9.19
C ASN A 115 26.88 -9.78 9.80
N GLU A 116 26.87 -8.64 9.13
CA GLU A 116 27.38 -7.37 9.65
C GLU A 116 26.57 -6.91 10.87
N ALA A 117 25.24 -6.88 10.75
CA ALA A 117 24.33 -6.53 11.83
C ALA A 117 24.45 -7.47 13.04
N ILE A 118 24.58 -8.79 12.83
CA ILE A 118 24.79 -9.76 13.92
C ILE A 118 26.19 -9.62 14.55
N GLY A 119 27.22 -9.40 13.74
CA GLY A 119 28.62 -9.37 14.17
C GLY A 119 28.90 -8.30 15.22
N VAL A 120 28.21 -7.15 15.14
CA VAL A 120 28.27 -6.09 16.16
C VAL A 120 27.87 -6.61 17.54
N TYR A 121 26.85 -7.46 17.62
CA TYR A 121 26.29 -7.94 18.89
C TYR A 121 27.04 -9.14 19.46
N ILE A 122 27.65 -9.98 18.62
CA ILE A 122 28.53 -11.08 19.08
C ILE A 122 29.84 -10.52 19.64
N SER A 123 30.35 -9.42 19.08
CA SER A 123 31.61 -8.81 19.49
C SER A 123 31.54 -8.03 20.81
N LEU A 124 30.34 -7.85 21.39
CA LEU A 124 30.09 -7.10 22.62
C LEU A 124 29.86 -8.01 23.86
N GLN A 125 29.95 -9.34 23.71
CA GLN A 125 29.96 -10.32 24.81
C GLN A 125 31.38 -10.70 25.23
#